data_AF-A0A2V7Z407-F1
#
_entry.id   AF-A0A2V7Z407-F1
#
_cell.length_a   1.000
_cell.length_b   1.000
_cell.length_c   1.000
_cell.angle_alpha   90.00
_cell.angle_beta   90.00
_cell.angle_gamma   90.00
#
_symmetry.space_group_name_H-M   'P 1'
#
loop_
_entity.id
_entity.type
_entity.pdbx_description
1 polymer ?
#
loop_
_entity_poly.entity_id
_entity_poly.type
_entity_poly.pdbx_seq_one_letter_code
_entity_poly.pdbx_strand_id
1 'polypeptide(L)'
;MTNFQVSVLVFLQIAVILGACRLVGRLVRPLGQPQVVAEMVTGVLLGPSLLGLLLPELQGRLFPKPTLTVIYSLAQIGLAL
;
A
#
# COMPACT_ATOMS: atom_id res chain seq x y z
N MET A 1 16.26 -5.71 12.33
CA MET A 1 15.61 -6.64 11.38
C MET A 1 16.68 -7.23 10.51
N THR A 2 16.69 -8.54 10.29
CA THR A 2 17.59 -9.14 9.30
C THR A 2 17.12 -8.79 7.89
N ASN A 3 18.02 -8.75 6.91
CA ASN A 3 17.67 -8.45 5.51
C ASN A 3 16.57 -9.37 4.99
N PHE A 4 16.59 -10.64 5.40
CA PHE A 4 15.55 -11.62 5.07
C PHE A 4 14.16 -11.21 5.58
N GLN A 5 14.05 -10.74 6.83
CA GLN A 5 12.78 -10.27 7.38
C GLN A 5 12.23 -9.05 6.63
N VAL A 6 13.11 -8.13 6.22
CA VAL A 6 12.73 -6.96 5.44
C VAL A 6 12.17 -7.40 4.09
N SER A 7 12.86 -8.30 3.37
CA SER A 7 12.39 -8.81 2.08
C SER A 7 11.01 -9.46 2.19
N VAL A 8 10.81 -10.35 3.16
CA VAL A 8 9.52 -11.02 3.37
C VAL A 8 8.40 -10.00 3.63
N LEU A 9 8.66 -8.98 4.44
CA LEU A 9 7.68 -7.93 4.71
C LEU A 9 7.38 -7.07 3.48
N VAL A 10 8.38 -6.72 2.68
CA VAL A 10 8.15 -5.95 1.44
C VAL A 10 7.28 -6.73 0.46
N PHE A 11 7.52 -8.03 0.27
CA PHE A 11 6.65 -8.86 -0.57
C PHE A 11 5.23 -8.93 -0.04
N LEU A 12 5.07 -9.10 1.28
CA LEU A 12 3.76 -9.08 1.92
C LEU A 12 3.05 -7.72 1.72
N GLN A 13 3.76 -6.61 1.89
CA GLN A 13 3.24 -5.27 1.70
C GLN A 13 2.77 -5.04 0.26
N ILE A 14 3.58 -5.43 -0.73
CA ILE A 14 3.20 -5.32 -2.15
C ILE A 14 1.94 -6.17 -2.41
N ALA A 15 1.88 -7.39 -1.89
CA ALA A 15 0.69 -8.23 -2.03
C ALA A 15 -0.56 -7.58 -1.41
N VAL A 16 -0.44 -6.96 -0.23
CA VAL A 16 -1.51 -6.22 0.43
C VAL A 16 -1.93 -5.00 -0.39
N ILE A 17 -0.97 -4.21 -0.89
CA ILE A 17 -1.24 -3.02 -1.72
C ILE A 17 -1.98 -3.42 -3.00
N LEU A 18 -1.46 -4.40 -3.76
CA LEU A 18 -2.08 -4.87 -5.00
C LEU A 18 -3.45 -5.50 -4.76
N GLY A 19 -3.58 -6.27 -3.67
CA GLY A 19 -4.85 -6.85 -3.24
C GLY A 19 -5.89 -5.79 -2.92
N ALA A 20 -5.49 -4.75 -2.17
CA ALA A 20 -6.35 -3.62 -1.83
C ALA A 20 -6.72 -2.81 -3.08
N CYS A 21 -5.78 -2.51 -3.98
CA CYS A 21 -6.07 -1.80 -5.24
C CYS A 21 -7.09 -2.57 -6.08
N ARG A 22 -7.00 -3.90 -6.14
CA ARG A 22 -8.01 -4.73 -6.84
C ARG A 22 -9.37 -4.73 -6.14
N LEU A 23 -9.39 -4.80 -4.82
CA LEU A 23 -10.64 -4.75 -4.04
C LEU A 23 -11.34 -3.40 -4.24
N VAL A 24 -10.63 -2.30 -3.97
CA VAL A 24 -11.14 -0.95 -4.16
C VAL A 24 -11.52 -0.74 -5.61
N GLY A 25 -10.65 -1.08 -6.57
CA GLY A 25 -10.93 -0.97 -8.00
C GLY A 25 -12.23 -1.68 -8.42
N ARG A 26 -12.51 -2.88 -7.89
CA ARG A 26 -13.79 -3.56 -8.15
C ARG A 26 -14.98 -2.86 -7.51
N LEU A 27 -14.81 -2.24 -6.33
CA LEU A 27 -15.86 -1.49 -5.65
C LEU A 27 -16.18 -0.15 -6.32
N VAL A 28 -15.16 0.56 -6.85
CA VAL A 28 -15.37 1.86 -7.52
C VAL A 28 -15.72 1.73 -9.00
N ARG A 29 -15.41 0.60 -9.66
CA ARG A 29 -15.78 0.34 -11.05
C ARG A 29 -17.28 0.52 -11.36
N PRO A 30 -18.23 0.00 -10.56
CA PRO A 30 -19.66 0.25 -10.81
C PRO A 30 -20.07 1.72 -10.62
N LEU A 31 -19.26 2.53 -9.94
CA LEU A 31 -19.50 3.98 -9.76
C LEU A 31 -18.99 4.82 -10.95
N GLY A 32 -18.45 4.18 -12.00
CA GLY A 32 -17.92 4.87 -13.18
C GLY A 32 -16.57 5.55 -12.95
N GLN A 33 -15.89 5.27 -11.84
CA GLN A 33 -14.59 5.88 -11.51
C GLN A 33 -13.45 5.18 -12.27
N PRO A 34 -12.48 5.94 -12.80
CA PRO A 34 -11.30 5.37 -13.45
C PRO A 34 -10.40 4.66 -12.43
N GLN A 35 -9.60 3.70 -12.90
CA GLN A 35 -8.75 2.88 -12.04
C GLN A 35 -7.76 3.71 -11.20
N VAL A 36 -7.23 4.80 -11.75
CA VAL A 36 -6.30 5.70 -11.06
C VAL A 36 -6.92 6.29 -9.79
N VAL A 37 -8.22 6.60 -9.80
CA VAL A 37 -8.93 7.09 -8.60
C VAL A 37 -9.02 6.00 -7.53
N ALA A 38 -9.26 4.75 -7.93
CA ALA A 38 -9.27 3.62 -7.00
C ALA A 38 -7.89 3.41 -6.34
N GLU A 39 -6.81 3.59 -7.08
CA GLU A 39 -5.44 3.49 -6.57
C GLU A 39 -5.12 4.63 -5.59
N MET A 40 -5.51 5.87 -5.92
CA MET A 40 -5.39 7.01 -5.00
C MET A 40 -6.16 6.78 -3.69
N VAL A 41 -7.42 6.32 -3.79
CA VAL A 41 -8.24 5.99 -2.62
C VAL A 41 -7.59 4.87 -1.81
N THR A 42 -7.08 3.82 -2.46
CA THR A 42 -6.37 2.73 -1.79
C THR A 42 -5.16 3.24 -1.02
N GLY A 43 -4.38 4.15 -1.61
CA GLY A 43 -3.24 4.79 -0.95
C GLY A 43 -3.64 5.55 0.31
N VAL A 44 -4.77 6.28 0.27
CA VAL A 44 -5.32 6.96 1.46
C VAL A 44 -5.80 5.93 2.50
N LEU A 45 -6.48 4.87 2.08
CA LEU A 45 -7.00 3.82 2.95
C LEU A 45 -5.89 3.07 3.69
N LEU A 46 -4.81 2.69 2.99
CA LEU A 46 -3.66 1.98 3.56
C LEU A 46 -2.65 2.91 4.24
N GLY A 47 -2.72 4.20 3.94
CA GLY A 47 -1.83 5.21 4.48
C GLY A 47 -2.11 5.56 5.95
N PRO A 48 -1.24 6.41 6.54
CA PRO A 48 -1.43 6.92 7.90
C PRO A 48 -2.74 7.70 8.08
N SER A 49 -3.25 8.30 6.99
CA SER A 49 -4.45 9.14 6.98
C SER A 49 -5.74 8.39 7.31
N LEU A 50 -5.79 7.06 7.16
CA LEU A 50 -6.96 6.29 7.53
C LEU A 50 -6.59 5.04 8.33
N LEU A 51 -5.75 4.15 7.81
CA LEU A 51 -5.30 2.98 8.56
C LEU A 51 -4.55 3.37 9.82
N GLY A 52 -3.71 4.42 9.75
CA GLY A 52 -2.97 4.92 10.90
C GLY A 52 -3.84 5.60 11.97
N LEU A 53 -4.97 6.17 11.57
CA LEU A 53 -5.94 6.78 12.48
C LEU A 53 -6.85 5.74 13.15
N LEU A 54 -7.31 4.74 12.38
CA LEU A 54 -8.19 3.70 12.90
C LEU A 54 -7.44 2.63 13.70
N LEU A 55 -6.29 2.17 13.18
CA LEU A 55 -5.54 1.02 13.69
C LEU A 55 -4.02 1.30 13.63
N PRO A 56 -3.50 2.24 14.44
CA PRO A 56 -2.09 2.64 14.42
C PRO A 56 -1.13 1.48 14.67
N GLU A 57 -1.50 0.51 15.51
CA GLU A 57 -0.68 -0.68 15.78
C GLU A 57 -0.56 -1.59 14.56
N LEU A 58 -1.66 -1.80 13.83
CA LEU A 58 -1.63 -2.61 12.60
C LEU A 58 -0.85 -1.89 11.51
N GLN A 59 -1.00 -0.58 11.37
CA GLN A 59 -0.21 0.20 10.44
C GLN A 59 1.29 0.09 10.75
N GLY A 60 1.68 0.22 12.03
CA GLY A 60 3.07 0.09 12.45
C GLY A 60 3.66 -1.31 12.22
N ARG A 61 2.83 -2.37 12.32
CA ARG A 61 3.23 -3.75 12.01
C ARG A 61 3.28 -4.05 10.52
N LEU A 62 2.33 -3.53 9.75
CA LEU A 62 2.26 -3.71 8.30
C LEU A 62 3.28 -2.87 7.56
N PHE A 63 3.57 -1.64 7.99
CA PHE A 63 4.44 -0.68 7.32
C PHE A 63 5.53 -0.11 8.24
N PRO A 64 6.48 -0.94 8.73
CA PRO A 64 7.57 -0.48 9.57
C PRO A 64 8.56 0.40 8.80
N LYS A 65 9.15 1.41 9.46
CA LYS A 65 10.05 2.42 8.86
C LYS A 65 11.12 1.87 7.89
N PRO A 66 11.83 0.75 8.16
CA PRO A 66 12.87 0.24 7.27
C PRO A 66 12.35 -0.22 5.89
N THR A 67 11.12 -0.72 5.84
CA THR A 67 10.50 -1.21 4.61
C THR A 67 9.92 -0.07 3.76
N LEU A 68 9.55 1.06 4.38
CA LEU A 68 9.01 2.23 3.68
C LEU A 68 10.01 2.82 2.69
N THR A 69 11.30 2.84 3.03
CA THR A 69 12.35 3.30 2.09
C THR A 69 12.40 2.43 0.83
N VAL A 70 12.29 1.11 0.98
CA VAL A 70 12.30 0.17 -0.15
C VAL A 70 11.05 0.35 -1.01
N ILE A 71 9.87 0.45 -0.39
CA ILE A 71 8.62 0.74 -1.10
C ILE A 71 8.70 2.06 -1.85
N TYR A 72 9.26 3.11 -1.23
CA TYR A 72 9.39 4.41 -1.87
C TYR A 72 10.27 4.33 -3.13
N SER A 73 11.41 3.65 -3.05
CA SER A 73 12.27 3.41 -4.23
C SER A 73 11.54 2.66 -5.33
N LEU A 74 10.75 1.63 -4.98
CA LEU A 74 9.94 0.89 -5.96
C LEU A 74 8.83 1.75 -6.57
N ALA A 75 8.18 2.61 -5.77
CA ALA A 75 7.15 3.53 -6.24
C ALA A 75 7.72 4.55 -7.23
N GLN A 76 8.93 5.05 -7.01
CA GLN A 76 9.60 5.96 -7.96
C GLN A 76 9.86 5.29 -9.31
N ILE A 77 10.23 3.99 -9.31
CA ILE A 77 10.37 3.23 -10.56
C ILE A 77 9.02 3.14 -11.27
N GLY A 78 7.95 2.83 -10.54
CA GLY A 78 6.60 2.76 -11.11
C GLY A 78 6.07 4.10 -11.63
N LEU A 79 6.50 5.23 -11.05
CA LEU A 79 6.13 6.57 -11.50
C LEU A 79 6.93 7.03 -12.74
N ALA A 80 8.17 6.56 -12.87
CA ALA A 80 9.06 6.94 -13.97
C ALA A 80 8.77 6.20 -15.29
N LEU A 81 8.10 5.05 -15.22
CA LEU A 81 7.67 4.22 -16.36
C LEU A 81 6.29 4.63 -16.88
#